data_AF-A0A9E0J503-F1
#
_entry.id   AF-A0A9E0J503-F1
#
_cell.length_a   1.000
_cell.length_b   1.000
_cell.length_c   1.000
_cell.angle_alpha   90.00
_cell.angle_beta   90.00
_cell.angle_gamma   90.00
#
_symmetry.space_group_name_H-M   'P 1'
#
loop_
_entity.id
_entity.type
_entity.pdbx_description
1 polymer ?
#
loop_
_entity_poly.entity_id
_entity_poly.type
_entity_poly.pdbx_seq_one_letter_code
_entity_poly.pdbx_strand_id
1 'polypeptide(L)' 'MSDRSMPAGPQLPVSWYFDEKRFELEKKLFFDAGPGYVGHERMVPEFHDYRSLEWRDHAQLLVRQGEEHEGRIELLSN' A
#
# COMPACT_ATOMS: atom_id res chain seq x y z
N MET A 1 -33.63 -4.55 19.15
CA MET A 1 -32.59 -4.48 20.20
C MET A 1 -31.65 -3.35 19.80
N SER A 2 -31.48 -2.35 20.67
CA SER A 2 -30.93 -1.03 20.39
C SER A 2 -29.57 -1.00 19.70
N ASP A 3 -29.50 -0.25 18.61
CA ASP A 3 -28.26 0.23 18.01
C ASP A 3 -27.62 1.25 18.97
N ARG A 4 -26.52 0.86 19.62
CA ARG A 4 -25.74 1.75 20.50
C ARG A 4 -24.67 2.41 19.65
N SER A 5 -24.96 3.62 19.18
CA SER A 5 -23.96 4.58 18.70
C SER A 5 -22.87 4.74 19.77
N MET A 6 -21.66 4.25 19.47
CA MET A 6 -20.48 4.45 20.31
C MET A 6 -19.98 5.88 20.08
N PRO A 7 -19.70 6.66 21.15
CA PRO A 7 -19.12 7.99 20.99
C PRO A 7 -17.80 7.89 20.22
N ALA A 8 -17.62 8.76 19.23
CA ALA A 8 -16.39 8.86 18.45
C ALA A 8 -15.27 9.46 19.32
N GLY A 9 -14.67 8.62 20.16
CA GLY A 9 -13.39 8.92 20.78
C GLY A 9 -12.26 8.90 19.74
N PRO A 10 -11.08 9.45 20.06
CA PRO A 10 -9.93 9.42 19.15
C PRO A 10 -9.45 7.99 18.83
N GLN A 11 -9.87 7.00 19.62
CA GLN A 11 -9.47 5.61 19.49
C GLN A 11 -10.63 4.72 19.05
N LEU A 12 -10.32 3.79 18.15
CA LEU A 12 -11.22 2.70 17.80
C LEU A 12 -11.44 1.75 19.00
N PRO A 13 -12.57 1.03 19.05
CA PRO A 13 -12.79 0.00 20.07
C PRO A 13 -11.68 -1.05 20.03
N VAL A 14 -11.19 -1.49 21.20
CA VAL A 14 -10.10 -2.49 21.30
C VAL A 14 -10.42 -3.79 20.54
N SER A 15 -11.69 -4.19 20.50
CA SER A 15 -12.13 -5.37 19.77
C SER A 15 -11.89 -5.29 18.26
N TRP A 16 -11.76 -4.10 17.66
CA TRP A 16 -11.45 -3.97 16.24
C TRP A 16 -10.08 -4.53 15.86
N TYR A 17 -9.09 -4.45 16.76
CA TYR A 17 -7.75 -4.95 16.49
C TYR A 17 -7.66 -6.48 16.44
N PHE A 18 -8.67 -7.20 16.96
CA PHE A 18 -8.63 -8.65 17.13
C PHE A 18 -9.84 -9.39 16.52
N ASP A 19 -10.78 -8.66 15.92
CA ASP A 19 -11.96 -9.25 15.29
C ASP A 19 -11.64 -9.68 13.85
N GLU A 20 -11.49 -10.99 13.66
CA GLU A 20 -11.16 -11.61 12.37
C GLU A 20 -12.16 -11.24 11.26
N LYS A 21 -13.46 -11.10 11.58
CA LYS A 21 -14.46 -10.75 10.57
C LYS A 21 -14.29 -9.31 10.08
N ARG A 22 -13.84 -8.40 10.96
CA ARG A 22 -13.52 -7.02 10.57
C ARG A 22 -12.26 -6.99 9.72
N PHE A 23 -11.22 -7.71 10.11
CA PHE A 23 -9.99 -7.81 9.34
C PHE A 23 -10.25 -8.26 7.90
N GLU A 24 -11.04 -9.33 7.69
CA GLU A 24 -11.37 -9.81 6.34
C GLU A 24 -12.15 -8.79 5.51
N LEU A 25 -13.05 -8.03 6.14
CA LEU A 25 -13.76 -6.94 5.47
C LEU A 25 -12.83 -5.79 5.11
N GLU A 26 -11.95 -5.38 6.02
CA GLU A 26 -10.98 -4.30 5.79
C GLU A 26 -10.03 -4.67 4.65
N LYS A 27 -9.51 -5.91 4.66
CA LYS A 27 -8.67 -6.45 3.60
C LYS A 27 -9.34 -6.33 2.24
N LYS A 28 -10.58 -6.84 2.13
CA LYS A 28 -11.32 -6.83 0.86
C LYS A 28 -11.69 -5.42 0.39
N LEU A 29 -12.14 -4.55 1.29
CA LEU A 29 -12.74 -3.27 0.91
C LEU A 29 -11.73 -2.13 0.80
N PHE A 30 -10.65 -2.14 1.59
CA PHE A 30 -9.67 -1.06 1.62
C PHE A 30 -8.33 -1.45 1.02
N PHE A 31 -7.80 -2.63 1.37
CA PHE A 31 -6.43 -2.99 0.98
C PHE A 31 -6.36 -3.60 -0.42
N ASP A 32 -7.19 -4.60 -0.71
CA ASP A 32 -7.22 -5.28 -2.00
C ASP A 32 -7.82 -4.38 -3.11
N ALA A 33 -8.77 -3.51 -2.75
CA ALA A 33 -9.41 -2.57 -3.68
C ALA A 33 -8.71 -1.20 -3.75
N GLY A 34 -7.73 -0.94 -2.88
CA GLY A 34 -7.06 0.35 -2.77
C GLY A 34 -5.88 0.52 -3.75
N PRO A 35 -5.46 1.75 -4.06
CA PRO A 35 -4.39 2.05 -5.02
C PRO A 35 -2.95 1.70 -4.56
N GLY A 36 -2.79 0.79 -3.59
CA GLY A 36 -1.52 0.16 -3.16
C GLY A 36 -0.23 0.98 -3.32
N TYR A 37 0.19 1.70 -2.28
CA TYR A 37 1.46 2.45 -2.29
C TYR A 37 2.66 1.51 -2.51
N VAL A 38 3.53 1.89 -3.46
CA VAL A 38 4.72 1.11 -3.84
C VAL A 38 6.03 1.89 -3.76
N GLY A 39 5.96 3.18 -3.43
CA GLY A 39 7.11 4.05 -3.35
C GLY A 39 6.81 5.45 -3.85
N HIS A 40 7.84 6.30 -3.80
CA HIS A 40 7.80 7.68 -4.26
C HIS A 40 8.93 7.89 -5.28
N GLU A 41 8.72 8.75 -6.27
CA GLU A 41 9.66 9.04 -7.36
C GLU A 41 11.11 9.29 -6.92
N ARG A 42 11.35 10.08 -5.86
CA ARG A 42 12.68 10.30 -5.25
C ARG A 42 13.44 9.03 -4.82
N MET A 43 12.80 7.86 -4.80
CA MET A 43 13.49 6.58 -4.59
C MET A 43 14.34 6.17 -5.80
N VAL A 44 14.03 6.71 -6.99
CA VAL A 44 14.71 6.49 -8.27
C VAL A 44 14.85 7.85 -9.00
N PRO A 45 15.75 8.73 -8.52
CA PRO A 45 15.83 10.10 -9.03
C PRO A 45 16.29 10.21 -10.49
N GLU A 46 17.24 9.38 -10.90
CA GLU A 46 17.86 9.44 -12.22
C GLU A 46 17.30 8.39 -13.18
N PHE A 47 17.52 8.58 -14.48
CA PHE A 47 17.16 7.56 -15.47
C PHE A 47 17.94 6.26 -15.22
N HIS A 48 17.26 5.13 -15.38
CA HIS A 48 17.77 3.78 -15.12
C HIS A 48 18.08 3.49 -13.65
N ASP A 49 17.72 4.37 -12.71
CA ASP A 49 17.70 4.02 -11.29
C ASP A 49 16.63 2.98 -11.01
N TYR A 50 16.96 2.06 -10.10
CA TYR A 50 16.05 1.05 -9.60
C TYR A 50 16.17 0.89 -8.09
N ARG A 51 15.07 0.49 -7.46
CA ARG A 51 15.03 0.14 -6.05
C ARG A 51 14.20 -1.11 -5.81
N SER A 52 14.77 -2.08 -5.09
CA SER A 52 14.01 -3.23 -4.61
C SER A 52 13.11 -2.85 -3.43
N LEU A 53 11.93 -3.45 -3.38
CA LEU A 53 10.93 -3.17 -2.35
C LEU A 53 11.04 -4.17 -1.20
N GLU A 54 11.59 -3.73 -0.07
CA GLU A 54 11.93 -4.58 1.08
C GLU A 54 10.68 -5.21 1.71
N TRP A 55 9.56 -4.46 1.75
CA TRP A 55 8.27 -4.94 2.27
C TRP A 55 7.54 -5.92 1.33
N ARG A 56 8.05 -6.14 0.12
CA ARG A 56 7.59 -7.19 -0.80
C ARG A 56 8.62 -8.31 -0.97
N ASP A 57 9.46 -8.52 0.06
CA ASP A 57 10.51 -9.55 0.05
C ASP A 57 11.46 -9.42 -1.15
N HIS A 58 11.71 -8.17 -1.59
CA HIS A 58 12.50 -7.84 -2.78
C HIS A 58 11.99 -8.50 -4.09
N ALA A 59 10.75 -9.00 -4.12
CA ALA A 59 10.16 -9.63 -5.31
C ALA A 59 9.77 -8.61 -6.41
N GLN A 60 9.80 -7.32 -6.08
CA GLN A 60 9.49 -6.25 -7.02
C GLN A 60 10.49 -5.11 -6.96
N LEU A 61 10.69 -4.49 -8.12
CA LEU A 61 11.56 -3.35 -8.34
C LEU A 61 10.72 -2.15 -8.78
N LEU A 62 10.96 -0.99 -8.17
CA LEU A 62 10.56 0.31 -8.70
C LEU A 62 11.66 0.80 -9.62
N VAL A 63 11.34 1.11 -10.88
CA VAL A 63 12.32 1.49 -11.90
C VAL A 63 11.93 2.78 -12.58
N ARG A 64 12.90 3.68 -12.80
CA ARG A 64 12.74 4.83 -13.69
C ARG A 64 13.30 4.50 -15.07
N GLN A 65 12.43 4.50 -16.07
CA GLN A 65 12.83 4.19 -17.45
C GLN A 65 13.74 5.28 -18.04
N GLY A 66 14.39 4.99 -19.17
CA GLY A 66 15.25 5.93 -19.89
C GLY A 66 14.48 7.06 -20.59
N GLU A 67 15.23 7.91 -21.29
CA GLU A 67 14.67 9.02 -22.09
C GLU A 67 13.71 8.51 -23.17
N GLU A 68 13.98 7.33 -23.74
CA GLU A 68 13.12 6.70 -24.74
C GLU A 68 11.70 6.40 -24.23
N HIS A 69 11.54 6.34 -22.91
CA HIS A 69 10.28 6.11 -22.21
C HIS A 69 9.87 7.30 -21.34
N GLU A 70 10.40 8.50 -21.63
CA GLU A 70 10.08 9.76 -20.95
C GLU A 70 10.27 9.73 -19.43
N GLY A 71 11.15 8.85 -18.90
CA GLY A 71 11.36 8.74 -17.46
C GLY A 71 10.20 8.12 -16.69
N ARG A 72 9.31 7.37 -17.35
CA ARG A 72 8.16 6.73 -16.70
C ARG A 72 8.62 5.83 -15.55
N ILE A 73 7.85 5.87 -14.45
CA ILE A 73 8.07 5.02 -13.28
C ILE A 73 7.18 3.79 -13.36
N GLU A 74 7.79 2.62 -13.25
CA GLU A 74 7.10 1.33 -13.39
C GLU A 74 7.54 0.33 -12.31
N LEU A 75 6.68 -0.67 -12.07
CA LEU A 75 7.00 -1.81 -11.23
C LEU A 75 7.33 -3.01 -12.10
N LEU A 76 8.48 -3.63 -11.83
CA LEU A 76 8.90 -4.87 -12.47
C LEU A 76 8.96 -5.99 -11.42
N SER A 77 8.68 -7.22 -11.85
CA SER A 77 9.03 -8.40 -11.05
C SER A 77 10.53 -8.59 -11.10
N ASN A 78 11.13 -8.85 -9.93
CA ASN A 78 12.51 -9.31 -9.83
C ASN A 78 12.60 -10.79 -10.25
#